data_AF-X1FYC8-F1
#
_entry.id   AF-X1FYC8-F1
#
_cell.length_a   1.000
_cell.length_b   1.000
_cell.length_c   1.000
_cell.angle_alpha   90.00
_cell.angle_beta   90.00
_cell.angle_gamma   90.00
#
_symmetry.space_group_name_H-M   'P 1'
#
loop_
_entity.id
_entity.type
_entity.pdbx_description
1 polymer ?
#
loop_
_entity_poly.entity_id
_entity_poly.type
_entity_poly.pdbx_seq_one_letter_code
_entity_poly.pdbx_strand_id
1 'polypeptide(L)'
;MGIKDILKRVFTKEKKIVITGLDSAGKTTMISFLQNGTFIEHAPTMGKELSQIEVQGIRINVIDMGGQKDFRNLWIGEASTAECVIFMIDAFARERFSEARDELWKLSSIFKKKPLIILANKYDLQPVASIAEIIEALNLKDLPSFEVLPISCKTGYGIVKAFMKIYYKLTGKQLTQKTNLRAITVFDQGGIPLTSSSNEDILQGGLFTAIHNFVKE
;
A
#
# COMPACT_ATOMS: atom_id res chain seq x y z
N MET A 1 20.35 -20.51 -15.57
CA MET A 1 20.23 -19.63 -14.39
C MET A 1 21.59 -19.03 -14.12
N GLY A 2 21.75 -17.70 -14.23
CA GLY A 2 23.08 -17.06 -14.24
C GLY A 2 23.57 -16.63 -12.85
N ILE A 3 24.88 -16.46 -12.70
CA ILE A 3 25.50 -15.89 -11.48
C ILE A 3 24.89 -14.53 -11.12
N LYS A 4 24.49 -13.72 -12.10
CA LYS A 4 23.79 -12.44 -11.88
C LYS A 4 22.45 -12.61 -11.16
N ASP A 5 21.68 -13.65 -11.48
CA ASP A 5 20.38 -13.92 -10.83
C ASP A 5 20.59 -14.38 -9.38
N ILE A 6 21.64 -15.16 -9.14
CA ILE A 6 22.05 -15.62 -7.82
C ILE A 6 22.49 -14.43 -6.96
N LEU A 7 23.37 -13.57 -7.48
CA LEU A 7 23.82 -12.37 -6.78
C LEU A 7 22.66 -11.41 -6.51
N LYS A 8 21.76 -11.19 -7.49
CA LYS A 8 20.56 -10.37 -7.28
C LYS A 8 19.71 -10.93 -6.13
N ARG A 9 19.47 -12.25 -6.08
CA ARG A 9 18.74 -12.89 -4.96
C ARG A 9 19.44 -12.71 -3.61
N VAL A 10 20.76 -12.91 -3.55
CA VAL A 10 21.55 -12.82 -2.31
C VAL A 10 21.60 -11.39 -1.75
N PHE A 11 21.59 -10.37 -2.62
CA PHE A 11 21.65 -8.96 -2.20
C PHE A 11 20.29 -8.24 -2.17
N THR A 12 19.20 -8.89 -2.58
CA THR A 12 17.86 -8.28 -2.50
C THR A 12 17.48 -8.11 -1.04
N LYS A 13 17.26 -6.86 -0.61
CA LYS A 13 16.74 -6.59 0.73
C LYS A 13 15.28 -7.03 0.77
N GLU A 14 14.97 -7.97 1.64
CA GLU A 14 13.60 -8.41 1.88
C GLU A 14 13.00 -7.62 3.05
N LYS A 15 11.74 -7.23 2.88
CA LYS A 15 10.92 -6.58 3.90
C LYS A 15 9.58 -7.29 3.99
N LYS A 16 8.99 -7.34 5.17
CA LYS A 16 7.68 -7.94 5.42
C LYS A 16 6.71 -6.89 5.92
N ILE A 17 5.55 -6.83 5.29
CA ILE A 17 4.39 -6.11 5.82
C ILE A 17 3.23 -7.06 5.99
N VAL A 18 2.33 -6.72 6.90
CA VAL A 18 1.05 -7.39 7.05
C VAL A 18 -0.07 -6.36 6.85
N ILE A 19 -1.11 -6.75 6.12
CA ILE A 19 -2.36 -5.99 6.00
C ILE A 19 -3.43 -6.74 6.79
N THR A 20 -3.92 -6.09 7.84
CA THR A 20 -4.98 -6.56 8.74
C THR A 20 -6.18 -5.62 8.65
N GLY A 21 -7.30 -5.99 9.27
CA GLY A 21 -8.54 -5.24 9.23
C GLY A 21 -9.73 -6.13 8.91
N LEU A 22 -10.93 -5.64 9.20
CA LEU A 22 -12.16 -6.41 9.06
C LEU A 22 -12.38 -6.93 7.63
N ASP A 23 -13.21 -7.94 7.51
CA ASP A 23 -13.74 -8.42 6.23
C ASP A 23 -14.34 -7.24 5.42
N SER A 24 -14.25 -7.33 4.10
CA SER A 24 -14.78 -6.31 3.16
C SER A 24 -14.17 -4.91 3.25
N ALA A 25 -13.09 -4.71 4.04
CA ALA A 25 -12.35 -3.45 4.11
C ALA A 25 -11.56 -3.12 2.81
N GLY A 26 -11.27 -4.12 1.96
CA GLY A 26 -10.56 -3.95 0.67
C GLY A 26 -9.06 -4.30 0.66
N LYS A 27 -8.61 -5.15 1.60
CA LYS A 27 -7.19 -5.52 1.78
C LYS A 27 -6.59 -6.18 0.53
N THR A 28 -7.23 -7.23 0.04
CA THR A 28 -6.85 -7.93 -1.20
C THR A 28 -6.92 -7.01 -2.42
N THR A 29 -7.95 -6.17 -2.49
CA THR A 29 -8.12 -5.19 -3.57
C THR A 29 -6.96 -4.18 -3.60
N MET A 30 -6.50 -3.68 -2.45
CA MET A 30 -5.33 -2.79 -2.38
C MET A 30 -4.07 -3.44 -2.96
N ILE A 31 -3.81 -4.69 -2.57
CA ILE A 31 -2.63 -5.43 -3.04
C ILE A 31 -2.72 -5.68 -4.55
N SER A 32 -3.89 -6.15 -4.98
CA SER A 32 -4.19 -6.37 -6.40
C SER A 32 -4.07 -5.09 -7.22
N PHE A 33 -4.51 -3.95 -6.69
CA PHE A 33 -4.36 -2.65 -7.35
C PHE A 33 -2.89 -2.25 -7.48
N LEU A 34 -2.07 -2.46 -6.45
CA LEU A 34 -0.62 -2.20 -6.54
C LEU A 34 0.07 -3.08 -7.59
N GLN A 35 -0.41 -4.30 -7.80
CA GLN A 35 0.17 -5.24 -8.77
C GLN A 35 -0.30 -4.96 -10.20
N ASN A 36 -1.60 -4.68 -10.39
CA ASN A 36 -2.24 -4.63 -11.70
C ASN A 36 -2.53 -3.21 -12.19
N GLY A 37 -2.55 -2.21 -11.29
CA GLY A 37 -2.85 -0.83 -11.60
C GLY A 37 -4.33 -0.51 -11.84
N THR A 38 -5.22 -1.48 -11.62
CA THR A 38 -6.66 -1.35 -11.85
C THR A 38 -7.45 -2.00 -10.70
N PHE A 39 -8.70 -1.57 -10.53
CA PHE A 39 -9.62 -2.19 -9.60
C PHE A 39 -10.02 -3.58 -10.08
N ILE A 40 -9.89 -4.57 -9.20
CA ILE A 40 -10.35 -5.94 -9.41
C ILE A 40 -11.16 -6.34 -8.17
N GLU A 41 -12.35 -6.89 -8.40
CA GLU A 41 -13.18 -7.42 -7.32
C GLU A 41 -12.68 -8.80 -6.88
N HIS A 42 -12.73 -9.05 -5.57
CA HIS A 42 -12.20 -10.28 -4.97
C HIS A 42 -13.21 -10.90 -4.01
N ALA A 43 -13.28 -12.23 -4.01
CA ALA A 43 -13.99 -12.96 -2.97
C ALA A 43 -13.28 -12.83 -1.60
N PRO A 44 -13.98 -13.04 -0.47
CA PRO A 44 -13.36 -12.98 0.85
C PRO A 44 -12.15 -13.93 0.99
N THR A 45 -11.02 -13.42 1.47
CA THR A 45 -9.83 -14.23 1.76
C THR A 45 -10.07 -15.17 2.94
N MET A 46 -9.68 -16.44 2.76
CA MET A 46 -9.65 -17.45 3.81
C MET A 46 -8.23 -17.56 4.38
N GLY A 47 -8.06 -17.36 5.69
CA GLY A 47 -6.76 -17.46 6.34
C GLY A 47 -5.81 -16.31 6.01
N LYS A 48 -4.82 -16.53 5.14
CA LYS A 48 -3.85 -15.53 4.69
C LYS A 48 -3.32 -15.84 3.29
N GLU A 49 -2.92 -14.81 2.56
CA GLU A 49 -2.27 -14.91 1.25
C GLU A 49 -0.92 -14.18 1.25
N LEU A 50 0.09 -14.70 0.54
CA LEU A 50 1.40 -14.06 0.41
C LEU A 50 1.53 -13.46 -0.99
N SER A 51 1.63 -12.14 -1.06
CA SER A 51 1.96 -11.41 -2.28
C SER A 51 3.37 -10.82 -2.21
N GLN A 52 4.01 -10.67 -3.37
CA GLN A 52 5.32 -10.03 -3.46
C GLN A 52 5.25 -8.80 -4.36
N ILE A 53 5.85 -7.71 -3.90
CA ILE A 53 6.01 -6.46 -4.64
C ILE A 53 7.51 -6.13 -4.68
N GLU A 54 8.09 -6.06 -5.87
CA GLU A 54 9.47 -5.61 -6.05
C GLU A 54 9.49 -4.14 -6.46
N VAL A 55 10.14 -3.30 -5.64
CA VAL A 55 10.26 -1.86 -5.92
C VAL A 55 11.66 -1.37 -5.56
N GLN A 56 12.34 -0.73 -6.52
CA GLN A 56 13.70 -0.19 -6.36
C GLN A 56 14.71 -1.18 -5.76
N GLY A 57 14.66 -2.45 -6.21
CA GLY A 57 15.57 -3.50 -5.74
C GLY A 57 15.29 -4.02 -4.33
N ILE A 58 14.13 -3.68 -3.77
CA ILE A 58 13.63 -4.21 -2.48
C ILE A 58 12.44 -5.11 -2.77
N ARG A 59 12.46 -6.32 -2.21
CA ARG A 59 11.33 -7.25 -2.25
C ARG A 59 10.50 -7.05 -0.99
N ILE A 60 9.25 -6.64 -1.15
CA ILE A 60 8.29 -6.49 -0.08
C ILE A 60 7.35 -7.69 -0.12
N ASN A 61 7.47 -8.56 0.89
CA ASN A 61 6.54 -9.65 1.18
C ASN A 61 5.32 -9.05 1.89
N VAL A 62 4.16 -9.09 1.24
CA VAL A 62 2.89 -8.58 1.76
C VAL A 62 2.04 -9.75 2.19
N ILE A 63 1.75 -9.85 3.48
CA ILE A 63 0.81 -10.84 4.01
C ILE A 63 -0.59 -10.21 4.05
N ASP A 64 -1.49 -10.67 3.20
CA ASP A 64 -2.91 -10.33 3.23
C ASP A 64 -3.63 -11.21 4.23
N MET A 65 -4.21 -10.64 5.28
CA MET A 65 -4.92 -11.43 6.29
C MET A 65 -6.41 -11.52 5.99
N GLY A 66 -6.99 -12.70 6.20
CA GLY A 66 -8.44 -12.90 6.23
C GLY A 66 -9.10 -12.01 7.27
N GLY A 67 -10.15 -11.30 6.86
CA GLY A 67 -10.87 -10.33 7.70
C GLY A 67 -12.00 -10.91 8.55
N GLN A 68 -12.46 -12.11 8.18
CA GLN A 68 -13.57 -12.80 8.85
C GLN A 68 -13.15 -13.23 10.25
N LYS A 69 -14.11 -13.26 11.18
CA LYS A 69 -13.88 -13.53 12.61
C LYS A 69 -13.00 -14.76 12.85
N ASP A 70 -13.24 -15.83 12.11
CA ASP A 70 -12.54 -17.12 12.26
C ASP A 70 -11.04 -17.06 11.96
N PHE A 71 -10.57 -16.04 11.24
CA PHE A 71 -9.16 -15.88 10.86
C PHE A 71 -8.43 -14.77 11.65
N ARG A 72 -9.13 -13.98 12.46
CA ARG A 72 -8.53 -12.81 13.15
C ARG A 72 -7.50 -13.21 14.20
N ASN A 73 -7.60 -14.42 14.75
CA ASN A 73 -6.61 -15.00 15.65
C ASN A 73 -5.20 -15.13 15.01
N LEU A 74 -5.11 -15.23 13.68
CA LEU A 74 -3.84 -15.33 12.97
C LEU A 74 -3.09 -13.98 12.89
N TRP A 75 -3.78 -12.85 13.09
CA TRP A 75 -3.21 -11.52 12.87
C TRP A 75 -2.01 -11.22 13.77
N ILE A 76 -2.09 -11.61 15.05
CA ILE A 76 -1.03 -11.34 16.04
C ILE A 76 0.28 -11.99 15.61
N GLY A 77 0.24 -13.24 15.13
CA GLY A 77 1.41 -13.97 14.68
C GLY A 77 2.10 -13.28 13.50
N GLU A 78 1.35 -12.91 12.47
CA GLU A 78 1.91 -12.26 11.29
C GLU A 78 2.37 -10.82 11.57
N ALA A 79 1.62 -10.06 12.35
CA ALA A 79 2.01 -8.71 12.77
C ALA A 79 3.24 -8.70 13.67
N SER A 80 3.46 -9.74 14.49
CA SER A 80 4.65 -9.86 15.34
C SER A 80 5.94 -10.01 14.54
N THR A 81 5.87 -10.51 13.30
CA THR A 81 7.04 -10.77 12.44
C THR A 81 7.24 -9.75 11.33
N ALA A 82 6.26 -8.89 11.04
CA ALA A 82 6.34 -7.83 10.03
C ALA A 82 7.11 -6.59 10.51
N GLU A 83 7.75 -5.83 9.62
CA GLU A 83 8.37 -4.53 9.96
C GLU A 83 7.36 -3.38 10.03
N CYS A 84 6.24 -3.48 9.30
CA CYS A 84 5.16 -2.50 9.31
C CYS A 84 3.80 -3.21 9.36
N VAL A 85 2.91 -2.70 10.21
CA VAL A 85 1.52 -3.18 10.27
C VAL A 85 0.62 -2.16 9.59
N ILE A 86 -0.17 -2.64 8.63
CA ILE A 86 -1.22 -1.87 8.00
C ILE A 86 -2.54 -2.39 8.56
N PHE A 87 -3.39 -1.49 9.03
CA PHE A 87 -4.75 -1.81 9.45
C PHE A 87 -5.74 -1.05 8.55
N MET A 88 -6.50 -1.79 7.76
CA MET A 88 -7.45 -1.21 6.81
C MET A 88 -8.86 -1.18 7.40
N ILE A 89 -9.53 -0.04 7.25
CA ILE A 89 -10.94 0.13 7.61
C ILE A 89 -11.75 0.54 6.39
N ASP A 90 -13.03 0.20 6.40
CA ASP A 90 -14.02 0.77 5.51
C ASP A 90 -14.53 2.08 6.12
N ALA A 91 -14.18 3.22 5.53
CA ALA A 91 -14.56 4.54 6.07
C ALA A 91 -16.04 4.88 5.86
N PHE A 92 -16.77 4.11 5.06
CA PHE A 92 -18.21 4.27 4.89
C PHE A 92 -18.98 3.51 6.00
N ALA A 93 -18.46 2.37 6.44
CA ALA A 93 -19.08 1.47 7.43
C ALA A 93 -18.82 1.87 8.89
N ARG A 94 -19.30 3.05 9.30
CA ARG A 94 -19.13 3.61 10.66
C ARG A 94 -19.65 2.69 11.77
N GLU A 95 -20.71 1.95 11.49
CA GLU A 95 -21.32 0.99 12.41
C GLU A 95 -20.34 -0.13 12.82
N ARG A 96 -19.29 -0.36 12.03
CA ARG A 96 -18.24 -1.36 12.31
C ARG A 96 -17.01 -0.78 12.99
N PHE A 97 -16.95 0.52 13.28
CA PHE A 97 -15.77 1.12 13.90
C PHE A 97 -15.49 0.59 15.31
N SER A 98 -16.54 0.27 16.08
CA SER A 98 -16.33 -0.38 17.39
C SER A 98 -15.69 -1.76 17.24
N GLU A 99 -16.18 -2.59 16.31
CA GLU A 99 -15.59 -3.90 16.02
C GLU A 99 -14.13 -3.76 15.55
N ALA A 100 -13.87 -2.80 14.65
CA ALA A 100 -12.54 -2.54 14.11
C ALA A 100 -11.58 -2.07 15.20
N ARG A 101 -12.03 -1.20 16.11
CA ARG A 101 -11.27 -0.76 17.28
C ARG A 101 -10.90 -1.95 18.14
N ASP A 102 -11.87 -2.76 18.54
CA ASP A 102 -11.63 -3.86 19.47
C ASP A 102 -10.63 -4.87 18.89
N GLU A 103 -10.66 -5.14 17.58
CA GLU A 103 -9.66 -5.98 16.91
C GLU A 103 -8.28 -5.29 16.76
N LEU A 104 -8.25 -3.99 16.44
CA LEU A 104 -7.00 -3.21 16.36
C LEU A 104 -6.27 -3.24 17.72
N TRP A 105 -7.00 -3.06 18.81
CA TRP A 105 -6.41 -2.97 20.15
C TRP A 105 -5.83 -4.28 20.67
N LYS A 106 -6.26 -5.44 20.13
CA LYS A 106 -5.59 -6.73 20.37
C LYS A 106 -4.15 -6.74 19.85
N LEU A 107 -3.82 -5.88 18.88
CA LEU A 107 -2.47 -5.71 18.31
C LEU A 107 -1.66 -4.60 19.01
N SER A 108 -2.20 -3.91 20.02
CA SER A 108 -1.59 -2.72 20.65
C SER A 108 -0.18 -2.92 21.17
N SER A 109 0.14 -4.12 21.70
CA SER A 109 1.49 -4.45 22.18
C SER A 109 2.55 -4.42 21.06
N ILE A 110 2.14 -4.68 19.82
CA ILE A 110 2.99 -4.67 18.62
C ILE A 110 3.31 -3.22 18.22
N PHE A 111 2.32 -2.32 18.34
CA PHE A 111 2.46 -0.91 17.96
C PHE A 111 3.41 -0.11 18.87
N LYS A 112 3.75 -0.64 20.06
CA LYS A 112 4.79 -0.06 20.91
C LYS A 112 6.17 -0.03 20.26
N LYS A 113 6.44 -0.90 19.29
CA LYS A 113 7.75 -1.07 18.66
C LYS A 113 7.75 -0.86 17.15
N LYS A 114 6.57 -0.74 16.53
CA LYS A 114 6.42 -0.78 15.07
C LYS A 114 5.46 0.29 14.58
N PRO A 115 5.72 0.87 13.39
CA PRO A 115 4.80 1.83 12.79
C PRO A 115 3.46 1.15 12.45
N LEU A 116 2.37 1.86 12.78
CA LEU A 116 1.02 1.54 12.35
C LEU A 116 0.58 2.53 11.27
N ILE A 117 0.07 2.01 10.15
CA ILE A 117 -0.60 2.80 9.12
C ILE A 117 -2.06 2.36 9.06
N ILE A 118 -2.98 3.30 9.25
CA ILE A 118 -4.41 3.12 9.02
C ILE A 118 -4.71 3.51 7.58
N LEU A 119 -5.21 2.55 6.79
CA LEU A 119 -5.76 2.84 5.47
C LEU A 119 -7.28 2.95 5.59
N ALA A 120 -7.80 4.17 5.45
CA ALA A 120 -9.23 4.42 5.47
C ALA A 120 -9.75 4.33 4.04
N ASN A 121 -10.29 3.16 3.67
CA ASN A 121 -10.70 2.85 2.31
C ASN A 121 -12.14 3.29 2.02
N LYS A 122 -12.54 3.23 0.75
CA LYS A 122 -13.87 3.57 0.21
C LYS A 122 -14.22 5.06 0.28
N TYR A 123 -13.21 5.93 0.18
CA TYR A 123 -13.40 7.39 0.09
C TYR A 123 -14.10 7.86 -1.21
N ASP A 124 -14.41 6.95 -2.13
CA ASP A 124 -15.28 7.20 -3.28
C ASP A 124 -16.78 7.23 -2.92
N LEU A 125 -17.17 6.73 -1.75
CA LEU A 125 -18.56 6.73 -1.29
C LEU A 125 -18.90 8.03 -0.54
N GLN A 126 -20.20 8.31 -0.38
CA GLN A 126 -20.69 9.43 0.41
C GLN A 126 -21.95 9.03 1.22
N PRO A 127 -22.05 9.40 2.51
CA PRO A 127 -21.05 10.12 3.30
C PRO A 127 -19.95 9.20 3.85
N VAL A 128 -18.69 9.64 3.82
CA VAL A 128 -17.54 8.90 4.40
C VAL A 128 -17.04 9.52 5.70
N ALA A 129 -16.44 8.71 6.58
CA ALA A 129 -15.89 9.16 7.85
C ALA A 129 -14.72 10.10 7.65
N SER A 130 -14.73 11.22 8.39
CA SER A 130 -13.59 12.13 8.41
C SER A 130 -12.40 11.48 9.11
N ILE A 131 -11.18 11.97 8.83
CA ILE A 131 -9.97 11.47 9.52
C ILE A 131 -10.08 11.70 11.03
N ALA A 132 -10.62 12.82 11.47
CA ALA A 132 -10.80 13.12 12.90
C ALA A 132 -11.75 12.12 13.57
N GLU A 133 -12.87 11.81 12.91
CA GLU A 133 -13.84 10.81 13.35
C GLU A 133 -13.20 9.41 13.47
N ILE A 134 -12.40 9.00 12.49
CA ILE A 134 -11.68 7.72 12.52
C ILE A 134 -10.69 7.66 13.69
N ILE A 135 -9.94 8.73 13.91
CA ILE A 135 -8.96 8.82 15.02
C ILE A 135 -9.67 8.65 16.36
N GLU A 136 -10.81 9.31 16.55
CA GLU A 136 -11.61 9.22 17.76
C GLU A 136 -12.24 7.84 17.93
N ALA A 137 -12.93 7.35 16.90
CA ALA A 137 -13.67 6.09 16.96
C ALA A 137 -12.76 4.86 17.22
N LEU A 138 -11.54 4.86 16.68
CA LEU A 138 -10.55 3.81 16.90
C LEU A 138 -9.64 4.06 18.11
N ASN A 139 -9.83 5.19 18.80
CA ASN A 139 -9.03 5.64 19.93
C ASN A 139 -7.51 5.76 19.62
N LEU A 140 -7.15 6.18 18.40
CA LEU A 140 -5.75 6.10 17.95
C LEU A 140 -4.80 6.99 18.77
N LYS A 141 -5.31 8.03 19.44
CA LYS A 141 -4.51 8.97 20.24
C LYS A 141 -3.75 8.30 21.39
N ASP A 142 -4.23 7.15 21.85
CA ASP A 142 -3.59 6.36 22.92
C ASP A 142 -2.46 5.45 22.40
N LEU A 143 -2.23 5.41 21.08
CA LEU A 143 -1.12 4.68 20.47
C LEU A 143 0.11 5.59 20.30
N PRO A 144 1.33 5.04 20.41
CA PRO A 144 2.56 5.85 20.42
C PRO A 144 2.87 6.51 19.07
N SER A 145 2.47 5.89 17.96
CA SER A 145 2.64 6.45 16.62
C SER A 145 1.66 5.78 15.66
N PHE A 146 0.97 6.58 14.86
CA PHE A 146 0.10 6.12 13.78
C PHE A 146 0.07 7.14 12.64
N GLU A 147 -0.35 6.72 11.45
CA GLU A 147 -0.66 7.60 10.33
C GLU A 147 -1.97 7.14 9.70
N VAL A 148 -2.91 8.05 9.45
CA VAL A 148 -4.20 7.74 8.80
C VAL A 148 -4.17 8.28 7.39
N LEU A 149 -4.40 7.42 6.40
CA LEU A 149 -4.37 7.77 4.99
C LEU A 149 -5.69 7.41 4.32
N PRO A 150 -6.41 8.39 3.75
CA PRO A 150 -7.62 8.12 2.99
C PRO A 150 -7.26 7.53 1.62
N ILE A 151 -7.95 6.45 1.23
CA ILE A 151 -7.78 5.80 -0.06
C ILE A 151 -9.13 5.37 -0.65
N SER A 152 -9.15 5.14 -1.95
CA SER A 152 -10.19 4.35 -2.61
C SER A 152 -9.53 3.37 -3.55
N CYS A 153 -9.59 2.08 -3.21
CA CYS A 153 -9.12 1.02 -4.11
C CYS A 153 -9.96 0.93 -5.39
N LYS A 154 -11.19 1.47 -5.39
CA LYS A 154 -12.06 1.50 -6.57
C LYS A 154 -11.58 2.50 -7.61
N THR A 155 -11.14 3.67 -7.17
CA THR A 155 -10.74 4.78 -8.05
C THR A 155 -9.22 4.94 -8.18
N GLY A 156 -8.45 4.31 -7.29
CA GLY A 156 -7.01 4.53 -7.16
C GLY A 156 -6.62 5.74 -6.32
N TYR A 157 -7.59 6.53 -5.84
CA TYR A 157 -7.33 7.70 -4.99
C TYR A 157 -6.48 7.31 -3.77
N GLY A 158 -5.39 8.06 -3.55
CA GLY A 158 -4.53 7.91 -2.37
C GLY A 158 -3.62 6.68 -2.35
N ILE A 159 -3.78 5.70 -3.26
CA ILE A 159 -3.05 4.42 -3.25
C ILE A 159 -1.54 4.61 -3.39
N VAL A 160 -1.11 5.41 -4.37
CA VAL A 160 0.32 5.69 -4.60
C VAL A 160 0.94 6.42 -3.40
N LYS A 161 0.25 7.44 -2.87
CA LYS A 161 0.68 8.18 -1.68
C LYS A 161 0.80 7.25 -0.47
N ALA A 162 -0.16 6.35 -0.26
CA ALA A 162 -0.11 5.34 0.78
C ALA A 162 1.09 4.41 0.63
N PHE A 163 1.33 3.90 -0.58
CA PHE A 163 2.48 3.03 -0.84
C PHE A 163 3.83 3.75 -0.64
N MET A 164 3.95 5.01 -1.04
CA MET A 164 5.15 5.83 -0.78
C MET A 164 5.42 5.96 0.73
N LYS A 165 4.37 6.16 1.54
CA LYS A 165 4.49 6.21 3.01
C LYS A 165 4.92 4.86 3.59
N ILE A 166 4.30 3.76 3.14
CA ILE A 166 4.70 2.40 3.53
C ILE A 166 6.17 2.16 3.19
N TYR A 167 6.58 2.46 1.95
CA TYR A 167 7.95 2.31 1.49
C TYR A 167 8.94 3.12 2.34
N TYR A 168 8.61 4.37 2.65
CA TYR A 168 9.44 5.21 3.52
C TYR A 168 9.57 4.62 4.93
N LYS A 169 8.48 4.15 5.54
CA LYS A 169 8.52 3.50 6.86
C LYS A 169 9.35 2.22 6.86
N LEU A 170 9.35 1.47 5.75
CA LEU A 170 10.12 0.22 5.62
C LEU A 170 11.62 0.43 5.41
N THR A 171 12.00 1.51 4.73
CA THR A 171 13.33 1.66 4.14
C THR A 171 14.10 2.88 4.65
N GLY A 172 13.41 3.85 5.24
CA GLY A 172 13.94 5.18 5.54
C GLY A 172 14.23 6.02 4.29
N LYS A 173 13.91 5.52 3.10
CA LYS A 173 14.20 6.17 1.82
C LYS A 173 12.91 6.69 1.21
N GLN A 174 12.99 7.88 0.62
CA GLN A 174 11.92 8.35 -0.25
C GLN A 174 11.87 7.46 -1.49
N LEU A 175 10.66 7.07 -1.88
CA LEU A 175 10.46 6.43 -3.17
C LEU A 175 10.64 7.49 -4.25
N THR A 176 11.88 7.67 -4.71
CA THR A 176 12.19 8.63 -5.75
C THR A 176 11.79 8.06 -7.11
N GLN A 177 11.04 8.79 -7.92
CA GLN A 177 11.08 8.49 -9.34
C GLN A 177 12.50 8.80 -9.81
N LYS A 178 13.28 7.78 -10.16
CA LYS A 178 14.25 7.99 -11.24
C LYS A 178 13.41 8.13 -12.50
N THR A 179 12.95 9.33 -12.80
CA THR A 179 12.60 9.65 -14.18
C THR A 179 13.91 9.65 -14.95
N ASN A 180 14.22 8.52 -15.59
CA ASN A 180 15.03 8.58 -16.80
C ASN A 180 14.17 9.30 -17.83
N LEU A 181 14.32 10.62 -17.96
CA LEU A 181 13.77 11.41 -19.06
C LEU A 181 14.18 10.70 -20.36
N ARG A 182 13.20 10.04 -21.01
CA ARG A 182 13.43 9.18 -22.18
C ARG A 182 13.73 10.00 -23.42
N ALA A 183 13.15 11.19 -23.50
CA ALA A 183 13.52 12.26 -24.41
C ALA A 183 12.98 13.59 -23.88
N ILE A 184 13.69 14.66 -24.19
CA ILE A 184 13.20 16.04 -24.06
C ILE A 184 12.97 16.56 -25.46
N THR A 185 11.75 16.96 -25.77
CA THR A 185 11.43 17.68 -26.99
C THR A 185 11.06 19.11 -26.62
N VAL A 186 11.89 20.07 -27.04
CA VAL A 186 11.62 21.49 -26.83
C VAL A 186 10.81 21.99 -28.02
N PHE A 187 9.74 22.74 -27.79
CA PHE A 187 8.93 23.35 -28.84
C PHE A 187 9.05 24.87 -28.79
N ASP A 188 8.92 25.54 -29.94
CA ASP A 188 8.70 26.98 -29.96
C ASP A 188 7.25 27.35 -29.63
N GLN A 189 6.94 28.65 -29.61
CA GLN A 189 5.60 29.16 -29.28
C GLN A 189 4.52 28.76 -30.32
N GLY A 190 4.92 28.31 -31.51
CA GLY A 190 4.03 27.79 -32.57
C GLY A 190 3.86 26.28 -32.54
N GLY A 191 4.50 25.57 -31.62
CA GLY A 191 4.43 24.11 -31.50
C GLY A 191 5.40 23.36 -32.42
N ILE A 192 6.44 24.01 -32.94
CA ILE A 192 7.46 23.37 -33.78
C ILE A 192 8.59 22.79 -32.88
N PRO A 193 8.94 21.49 -33.01
CA PRO A 193 10.01 20.90 -32.22
C PRO A 193 11.40 21.40 -32.65
N LEU A 194 12.20 21.85 -31.67
CA LEU A 194 13.54 22.41 -31.84
C LEU A 194 14.67 21.37 -31.67
N THR A 195 14.50 20.32 -30.85
CA THR A 195 15.49 19.22 -30.67
C THR A 195 14.93 18.00 -29.93
N SER A 196 15.58 16.83 -30.02
CA SER A 196 15.27 15.59 -29.27
C SER A 196 16.51 14.71 -29.01
N SER A 197 16.54 13.95 -27.90
CA SER A 197 17.60 12.97 -27.56
C SER A 197 17.03 11.77 -26.80
N SER A 198 17.45 10.51 -27.06
CA SER A 198 16.90 9.30 -26.41
C SER A 198 17.95 8.30 -25.90
N ASN A 199 17.59 7.50 -24.89
CA ASN A 199 18.36 6.33 -24.41
C ASN A 199 17.36 5.20 -24.05
N GLU A 200 17.48 4.02 -24.68
CA GLU A 200 16.58 2.88 -24.49
C GLU A 200 16.95 1.99 -23.29
N ASP A 201 15.92 1.56 -22.54
CA ASP A 201 15.79 0.24 -21.89
C ASP A 201 14.38 0.08 -21.28
N ILE A 202 13.74 -1.07 -21.52
CA ILE A 202 12.33 -1.38 -21.21
C ILE A 202 12.21 -2.04 -19.82
N LEU A 203 11.33 -1.52 -18.96
CA LEU A 203 10.92 -2.18 -17.70
C LEU A 203 9.46 -2.65 -17.80
N GLN A 204 9.25 -3.97 -17.72
CA GLN A 204 7.94 -4.62 -17.58
C GLN A 204 7.54 -4.74 -16.09
N GLY A 205 6.33 -4.29 -15.72
CA GLY A 205 5.71 -4.58 -14.41
C GLY A 205 4.72 -3.53 -13.91
N GLY A 206 3.50 -3.97 -13.56
CA GLY A 206 2.29 -3.15 -13.35
C GLY A 206 2.32 -2.09 -12.24
N LEU A 207 3.26 -2.14 -11.30
CA LEU A 207 3.45 -1.06 -10.32
C LEU A 207 3.87 0.26 -11.01
N PHE A 208 4.65 0.19 -12.09
CA PHE A 208 5.10 1.38 -12.83
C PHE A 208 4.15 1.81 -13.94
N THR A 209 3.34 0.90 -14.51
CA THR A 209 2.25 1.29 -15.43
C THR A 209 1.21 2.13 -14.70
N ALA A 210 0.88 1.77 -13.45
CA ALA A 210 0.00 2.55 -12.59
C ALA A 210 0.61 3.92 -12.21
N ILE A 211 1.89 3.96 -11.85
CA ILE A 211 2.59 5.21 -11.54
C ILE A 211 2.74 6.10 -12.79
N HIS A 212 2.86 5.52 -13.99
CA HIS A 212 2.92 6.26 -15.26
C HIS A 212 1.58 6.90 -15.64
N ASN A 213 0.45 6.27 -15.31
CA ASN A 213 -0.88 6.78 -15.67
C ASN A 213 -1.47 7.78 -14.68
N PHE A 214 -0.90 7.92 -13.47
CA PHE A 214 -1.37 8.88 -12.45
C PHE A 214 -0.65 10.24 -12.46
N VAL A 215 0.27 10.49 -13.41
CA VAL A 215 0.99 11.76 -13.56
C VAL A 215 0.74 12.43 -14.93
N LYS A 216 -0.34 12.05 -15.63
CA LYS A 216 -0.86 12.89 -16.71
C LYS A 216 -2.37 13.06 -16.56
N GLU A 217 -2.68 14.33 -16.28
CA GLU A 217 -3.98 15.02 -16.11
C GLU A 217 -4.61 14.94 -14.72
#